data_AF-A0A5B7BFH2-F1
#
_entry.id   AF-A0A5B7BFH2-F1
#
_cell.length_a   1.000
_cell.length_b   1.000
_cell.length_c   1.000
_cell.angle_alpha   90.00
_cell.angle_beta   90.00
_cell.angle_gamma   90.00
#
_symmetry.space_group_name_H-M   'P 1'
#
loop_
_entity.id
_entity.type
_entity.pdbx_description
1 polymer ?
#
loop_
_entity_poly.entity_id
_entity_poly.type
_entity_poly.pdbx_seq_one_letter_code
_entity_poly.pdbx_strand_id
1 'polypeptide(L)'
;TIPDRCDTSTELHDVDRRGRPGYNWETYHMAFVELWRQRRHHIVAGEPDAARIDESDPYMRWYRSITRRLIGLLINRPPVGFQPVASIRDTGGQRYASIPPVT
;
A
#
# COMPACT_ATOMS: atom_id res chain seq x y z
N THR A 1 -21.32 5.01 -2.08
CA THR A 1 -20.92 5.51 -3.42
C THR A 1 -19.47 5.17 -3.68
N ILE A 2 -19.10 4.80 -4.92
CA ILE A 2 -17.70 4.57 -5.29
C ILE A 2 -16.96 5.92 -5.18
N PRO A 3 -15.80 6.00 -4.50
CA PRO A 3 -15.05 7.24 -4.42
C PRO A 3 -14.64 7.70 -5.81
N ASP A 4 -14.78 9.00 -6.08
CA ASP A 4 -14.16 9.58 -7.26
C ASP A 4 -12.64 9.37 -7.22
N ARG A 5 -12.01 9.38 -8.40
CA ARG A 5 -10.56 9.33 -8.50
C ARG A 5 -9.99 10.52 -7.72
N CYS A 6 -9.39 10.25 -6.56
CA CYS A 6 -8.74 11.25 -5.71
C CYS A 6 -7.32 11.58 -6.18
N ASP A 7 -7.11 11.56 -7.49
CA ASP A 7 -5.80 11.81 -8.06
C ASP A 7 -5.53 13.32 -8.00
N THR A 8 -4.66 13.73 -7.07
CA THR A 8 -4.50 15.14 -6.71
C THR A 8 -3.78 15.93 -7.80
N SER A 9 -2.97 15.27 -8.62
CA SER A 9 -2.28 15.87 -9.77
C SER A 9 -1.72 14.80 -10.70
N THR A 10 -2.47 14.44 -11.75
CA THR A 10 -2.00 13.48 -12.77
C THR A 10 -0.73 13.97 -13.48
N GLU A 11 -0.57 15.28 -13.65
CA GLU A 11 0.63 15.87 -14.26
C GLU A 11 1.89 15.63 -13.41
N LEU A 12 1.74 15.48 -12.09
CA LEU A 12 2.88 15.22 -11.20
C LEU A 12 3.42 13.80 -11.40
N HIS A 13 2.59 12.88 -11.90
CA HIS A 13 3.01 11.50 -12.19
C HIS A 13 4.00 11.41 -13.35
N ASP A 14 3.94 12.37 -14.27
CA ASP A 14 4.83 12.44 -15.43
C ASP A 14 6.14 13.19 -15.12
N VAL A 15 6.25 13.78 -13.92
CA VAL A 15 7.44 14.50 -13.49
C VAL A 15 8.53 13.51 -13.11
N ASP A 16 9.58 13.46 -13.91
CA ASP A 16 10.75 12.64 -13.67
C ASP A 16 12.06 13.43 -13.68
N ARG A 17 13.13 12.79 -13.19
CA ARG A 17 14.48 13.39 -13.19
C ARG A 17 15.18 13.32 -14.56
N ARG A 18 14.57 12.69 -15.58
CA ARG A 18 15.27 12.36 -16.84
C ARG A 18 15.37 13.61 -17.71
N GLY A 19 16.48 13.73 -18.45
CA GLY A 19 16.69 14.84 -19.38
C GLY A 19 16.82 16.23 -18.75
N ARG A 20 16.87 16.33 -17.41
CA ARG A 20 16.90 17.61 -16.67
C ARG A 20 18.12 17.72 -15.75
N PRO A 21 19.36 17.70 -16.28
CA PRO A 21 20.56 17.94 -15.49
C PRO A 21 20.58 19.38 -14.98
N GLY A 22 20.90 19.58 -13.70
CA GLY A 22 20.95 20.91 -13.08
C GLY A 22 19.59 21.52 -12.71
N TYR A 23 18.48 20.81 -12.93
CA TYR A 23 17.16 21.28 -12.50
C TYR A 23 17.04 21.25 -10.97
N ASN A 24 16.57 22.36 -10.39
CA ASN A 24 16.41 22.48 -8.95
C ASN A 24 15.11 21.80 -8.49
N TRP A 25 15.22 20.49 -8.25
CA TRP A 25 14.14 19.65 -7.74
C TRP A 25 13.66 20.04 -6.33
N GLU A 26 14.55 20.61 -5.50
CA GLU A 26 14.21 21.08 -4.17
C GLU A 26 13.21 22.22 -4.26
N THR A 27 13.51 23.25 -5.07
CA THR A 27 12.59 24.37 -5.29
C THR A 27 11.30 23.93 -5.95
N TYR A 28 11.37 23.07 -6.97
CA TYR A 28 10.19 22.56 -7.67
C TYR A 28 9.24 21.80 -6.73
N HIS A 29 9.79 20.90 -5.89
CA HIS A 29 8.97 20.07 -5.01
C HIS A 29 8.58 20.72 -3.68
N MET A 30 9.15 21.88 -3.34
CA MET A 30 8.94 22.55 -2.05
C MET A 30 7.46 22.73 -1.70
N ALA A 31 6.62 23.12 -2.67
CA ALA A 31 5.19 23.31 -2.46
C ALA A 31 4.48 21.99 -2.09
N PHE A 32 4.81 20.88 -2.76
CA PHE A 32 4.22 19.57 -2.47
C PHE A 32 4.71 19.02 -1.12
N VAL A 33 5.98 19.26 -0.78
CA VAL A 33 6.53 18.89 0.53
C VAL A 33 5.78 19.63 1.64
N GLU A 34 5.51 20.92 1.46
CA GLU A 34 4.77 21.71 2.44
C GLU A 34 3.31 21.24 2.58
N LEU A 35 2.64 20.95 1.47
CA LEU A 35 1.31 20.33 1.49
C LEU A 35 1.32 19.01 2.28
N TRP A 36 2.34 18.17 2.08
CA TRP A 36 2.48 16.90 2.81
C TRP A 36 2.80 17.09 4.29
N ARG A 37 3.51 18.15 4.68
CA ARG A 37 3.71 18.49 6.11
C ARG A 37 2.37 18.81 6.77
N GLN A 38 1.48 19.47 6.05
CA GLN A 38 0.16 19.87 6.53
C GLN A 38 -0.89 18.74 6.45
N ARG A 39 -0.51 17.52 6.01
CA ARG A 39 -1.44 16.38 5.80
C ARG A 39 -2.39 16.09 6.96
N ARG A 40 -1.98 16.36 8.21
CA ARG A 40 -2.82 16.15 9.40
C ARG A 40 -4.02 17.09 9.45
N HIS A 41 -3.92 18.27 8.85
CA HIS A 41 -5.01 19.23 8.75
C HIS A 41 -6.02 18.88 7.65
N HIS A 42 -5.69 17.93 6.78
CA HIS A 42 -6.53 17.47 5.67
C HIS A 42 -7.17 16.09 5.94
N ILE A 43 -7.16 15.63 7.19
CA ILE A 43 -7.86 14.40 7.57
C ILE A 43 -9.35 14.72 7.68
N VAL A 44 -10.18 13.95 6.97
CA VAL A 44 -11.64 14.02 7.13
C VAL A 44 -11.98 13.57 8.55
N ALA A 45 -12.43 14.52 9.37
CA ALA A 45 -12.93 14.23 10.71
C ALA A 45 -14.44 13.95 10.63
N GLY A 46 -14.86 12.77 11.06
CA GLY A 46 -16.25 12.35 11.08
C GLY A 46 -16.41 11.03 11.82
N GLU A 47 -17.63 10.75 12.27
CA GLU A 47 -17.94 9.46 12.87
C GLU A 47 -17.81 8.34 11.82
N PRO A 48 -17.15 7.22 12.15
CA PRO A 48 -17.10 6.08 11.25
C PRO A 48 -18.52 5.58 10.99
N ASP A 49 -18.90 5.51 9.71
CA ASP A 49 -20.12 4.79 9.35
C ASP A 49 -19.89 3.29 9.56
N ALA A 50 -20.42 2.77 10.67
CA ALA A 50 -20.32 1.37 11.06
C ALA A 50 -21.43 0.49 10.45
N ALA A 51 -22.28 1.05 9.57
CA ALA A 51 -23.31 0.28 8.91
C ALA A 51 -22.69 -0.81 8.03
N ARG A 52 -23.32 -2.00 8.03
CA ARG A 52 -22.98 -3.06 7.08
C ARG A 52 -23.40 -2.61 5.69
N ILE A 53 -22.43 -2.49 4.79
CA ILE A 53 -22.69 -2.27 3.37
C ILE A 53 -23.09 -3.61 2.74
N ASP A 54 -24.18 -3.61 1.98
CA ASP A 54 -24.69 -4.79 1.28
C ASP A 54 -23.68 -5.33 0.26
N GLU A 55 -23.63 -6.65 0.07
CA GLU A 55 -22.67 -7.27 -0.86
C GLU A 55 -22.89 -6.89 -2.32
N SER A 56 -24.14 -6.58 -2.68
CA SER A 56 -24.53 -6.12 -4.01
C SER A 56 -24.37 -4.62 -4.19
N ASP A 57 -23.92 -3.88 -3.17
CA ASP A 57 -23.63 -2.46 -3.31
C ASP A 57 -22.55 -2.22 -4.38
N PRO A 58 -22.73 -1.24 -5.29
CA PRO A 58 -21.71 -0.87 -6.27
C PRO A 58 -20.32 -0.63 -5.68
N TYR A 59 -20.24 -0.01 -4.50
CA TYR A 59 -19.00 0.19 -3.75
C TYR A 59 -18.36 -1.15 -3.35
N MET A 60 -19.15 -2.09 -2.83
CA MET A 60 -18.62 -3.40 -2.40
C MET A 60 -18.13 -4.24 -3.59
N ARG A 61 -18.79 -4.17 -4.75
CA ARG A 61 -18.31 -4.80 -5.99
C ARG A 61 -16.98 -4.22 -6.45
N TRP A 62 -16.86 -2.89 -6.48
CA TRP A 62 -15.63 -2.20 -6.83
C TRP A 62 -14.50 -2.50 -5.83
N TYR A 63 -14.78 -2.44 -4.54
CA TYR A 63 -13.80 -2.72 -3.48
C TYR A 63 -13.23 -4.13 -3.58
N ARG A 64 -14.09 -5.14 -3.82
CA ARG A 64 -13.68 -6.54 -4.02
C ARG A 64 -12.86 -6.73 -5.30
N SER A 65 -13.11 -5.96 -6.37
CA SER A 65 -12.37 -6.09 -7.62
C SER A 65 -10.94 -5.56 -7.53
N ILE A 66 -10.69 -4.54 -6.70
CA ILE A 66 -9.36 -3.93 -6.52
C ILE A 66 -8.58 -4.50 -5.34
N THR A 67 -9.26 -5.06 -4.33
CA THR A 67 -8.62 -5.57 -3.12
C THR A 67 -8.29 -7.05 -3.28
N ARG A 68 -7.01 -7.39 -3.25
CA ARG A 68 -6.57 -8.79 -3.21
C ARG A 68 -6.80 -9.35 -1.81
N ARG A 69 -7.72 -10.31 -1.68
CA ARG A 69 -7.97 -11.01 -0.41
C ARG A 69 -6.91 -12.09 -0.21
N LEU A 70 -5.98 -11.87 0.71
CA LEU A 70 -5.03 -12.90 1.11
C LEU A 70 -5.75 -13.92 2.01
N ILE A 71 -6.12 -15.07 1.45
CA ILE A 71 -6.70 -16.19 2.21
C ILE A 71 -5.58 -17.21 2.43
N GLY A 72 -4.90 -17.10 3.57
CA GLY A 72 -3.85 -18.02 4.00
C GLY A 72 -3.68 -17.97 5.52
N LEU A 73 -3.07 -19.01 6.10
CA LEU A 73 -2.71 -19.00 7.52
C LEU A 73 -1.85 -17.76 7.80
N LEU A 74 -2.33 -16.88 8.69
CA LEU A 74 -1.68 -15.62 9.09
C LEU A 74 -0.26 -15.80 9.69
N ILE A 75 0.16 -17.05 9.86
CA ILE A 75 1.49 -17.49 10.31
C ILE A 75 2.57 -17.13 9.28
N ASN A 76 2.22 -16.99 8.00
CA ASN A 76 3.14 -16.61 6.91
C ASN A 76 2.91 -15.17 6.40
N ARG A 77 2.57 -14.22 7.28
CA ARG A 77 2.56 -12.82 6.87
C ARG A 77 4.03 -12.38 6.70
N PRO A 78 4.50 -12.00 5.49
CA PRO A 78 5.80 -11.37 5.37
C PRO A 78 5.82 -10.13 6.28
N PRO A 79 6.92 -9.87 7.01
CA PRO A 79 7.00 -8.71 7.90
C PRO A 79 6.53 -7.47 7.16
N VAL A 80 5.62 -6.72 7.76
CA VAL A 80 5.11 -5.47 7.18
C VAL A 80 6.27 -4.48 7.13
N GLY A 81 6.94 -4.39 5.98
CA GLY A 81 8.13 -3.58 5.80
C GLY A 81 8.72 -3.75 4.40
N PHE A 82 9.53 -2.78 3.99
CA PHE A 82 10.29 -2.83 2.74
C PHE A 82 11.30 -3.98 2.82
N GLN A 83 11.14 -5.00 1.98
CA GLN A 83 12.14 -6.04 1.77
C GLN A 83 13.00 -5.62 0.57
N PRO A 84 14.27 -5.24 0.75
CA PRO A 84 15.15 -5.02 -0.39
C PRO A 84 15.32 -6.33 -1.17
N VAL A 85 15.39 -6.24 -2.50
CA VAL A 85 15.41 -7.36 -3.46
C VAL A 85 16.49 -8.44 -3.19
N ALA A 86 17.45 -8.16 -2.31
CA ALA A 86 18.48 -9.09 -1.88
C ALA A 86 18.00 -10.18 -0.89
N SER A 87 16.79 -10.10 -0.33
CA SER A 87 16.26 -11.11 0.61
C SER A 87 15.60 -12.32 -0.05
N ILE A 88 15.44 -12.33 -1.38
CA ILE A 88 15.06 -13.55 -2.11
C ILE A 88 16.30 -14.44 -2.22
N ARG A 89 16.53 -15.24 -1.16
CA ARG A 89 17.28 -16.48 -1.28
C ARG A 89 16.27 -17.61 -1.27
N ASP A 90 16.25 -18.40 -2.33
CA ASP A 90 15.54 -19.66 -2.41
C ASP A 90 15.92 -20.54 -1.21
N THR A 91 15.08 -20.59 -0.18
CA THR A 91 15.04 -21.73 0.73
C THR A 91 14.19 -22.82 0.10
N GLY A 92 14.71 -23.36 -1.01
CA GLY A 92 14.31 -24.64 -1.57
C GLY A 92 15.23 -25.73 -1.01
N GLY A 93 14.70 -26.57 -0.12
CA GLY A 93 15.30 -27.86 0.21
C GLY A 93 15.74 -28.05 1.66
N GLN A 94 14.94 -28.77 2.44
CA GLN A 94 15.29 -29.99 3.20
C GLN A 94 14.06 -30.37 4.06
N ARG A 95 13.19 -31.26 3.57
CA ARG A 95 13.05 -32.67 3.98
C ARG A 95 12.62 -32.88 5.44
N TYR A 96 11.40 -33.40 5.56
CA TYR A 96 10.81 -34.10 6.69
C TYR A 96 11.80 -35.08 7.36
N ALA A 97 11.98 -34.97 8.68
CA ALA A 97 12.40 -36.09 9.54
C ALA A 97 12.08 -35.82 11.03
N SER A 98 11.19 -36.66 11.56
CA SER A 98 11.25 -37.29 12.89
C SER A 98 11.16 -36.43 14.17
N ILE A 99 10.01 -36.55 14.84
CA ILE A 99 9.78 -36.18 16.25
C ILE A 99 10.30 -37.34 17.14
N PRO A 100 11.19 -37.11 18.12
CA PRO A 100 11.41 -38.05 19.22
C PRO A 100 10.52 -37.71 20.44
N PRO A 101 10.14 -38.70 21.27
CA PRO A 101 9.16 -38.53 22.33
C PRO A 101 9.75 -37.85 23.58
N VAL A 102 8.87 -37.16 24.31
CA VAL A 102 9.13 -36.52 25.60
C VAL A 102 9.40 -37.60 26.66
N THR A 103 10.44 -37.38 27.48
CA THR A 103 10.61 -38.04 28.78
C THR A 103 10.01 -37.18 29.87
#